data_AF-A0A2G8LP84-F1
#
_entry.id   AF-A0A2G8LP84-F1
#
_cell.length_a   1.000
_cell.length_b   1.000
_cell.length_c   1.000
_cell.angle_alpha   90.00
_cell.angle_beta   90.00
_cell.angle_gamma   90.00
#
_symmetry.space_group_name_H-M   'P 1'
#
loop_
_entity.id
_entity.type
_entity.pdbx_description
1 polymer ?
#
loop_
_entity_poly.entity_id
_entity_poly.type
_entity_poly.pdbx_seq_one_letter_code
_entity_poly.pdbx_strand_id
1 'polypeptide(L)'
;MGNLGQISLDPVLDKTPIYPQVLQTYKWSTKLREHAQAADSILNRQAPKRTYGHISVLSKKRKTPPSSHTYNPVHVDKFFDTWQKNYTSVEVKRVQQSPNVFQVTLGRTLQVVLVLQSFIIERVIVRAHHEVILQVDGTLDLWTQSKYAVFRKITDHATSAMLNFHFMTMPELSVKSFMLWLNSYLRLFTMPCKKCGRILKGNMPPTWRDFVTLSALHESCRQ
;
A
#
# COMPACT_ATOMS: atom_id res chain seq x y z
N MET A 1 -23.48 -8.79 -28.94
CA MET A 1 -23.94 -7.55 -29.61
C MET A 1 -25.39 -7.73 -29.97
N GLY A 2 -26.32 -7.38 -29.10
CA GLY A 2 -27.75 -7.53 -29.34
C GLY A 2 -28.52 -6.73 -28.30
N ASN A 3 -29.54 -5.99 -28.75
CA ASN A 3 -30.48 -5.16 -27.97
C ASN A 3 -30.09 -3.70 -27.64
N LEU A 4 -29.14 -3.08 -28.36
CA LEU A 4 -28.98 -1.60 -28.29
C LEU A 4 -29.92 -0.84 -29.25
N GLY A 5 -30.40 -1.50 -30.31
CA GLY A 5 -31.26 -0.88 -31.34
C GLY A 5 -32.73 -0.74 -30.96
N GLN A 6 -33.17 -1.33 -29.84
CA GLN A 6 -34.57 -1.28 -29.40
C GLN A 6 -34.82 -0.24 -28.29
N ILE A 7 -33.77 0.39 -27.75
CA ILE A 7 -33.90 1.43 -26.72
C ILE A 7 -34.47 2.74 -27.29
N SER A 8 -34.29 2.99 -28.59
CA SER A 8 -34.86 4.17 -29.28
C SER A 8 -36.34 4.04 -29.61
N LEU A 9 -36.97 2.90 -29.29
CA LEU A 9 -38.36 2.59 -29.62
C LEU A 9 -39.26 2.49 -28.38
N ASP A 10 -38.78 2.92 -27.20
CA ASP A 10 -39.61 2.94 -26.00
C ASP A 10 -40.72 4.00 -26.15
N PRO A 11 -42.00 3.61 -26.19
CA PRO A 11 -43.11 4.55 -26.39
C PRO A 11 -43.54 5.23 -25.09
N VAL A 12 -42.86 4.98 -23.96
CA VAL A 12 -43.21 5.58 -22.67
C VAL A 12 -42.61 6.99 -22.56
N LEU A 13 -43.50 7.97 -22.70
CA LEU A 13 -43.32 9.42 -22.52
C LEU A 13 -43.00 9.84 -21.07
N ASP A 14 -42.23 9.07 -20.31
CA ASP A 14 -42.09 9.26 -18.85
C ASP A 14 -40.63 9.34 -18.34
N LYS A 15 -40.19 10.59 -18.18
CA LYS A 15 -39.35 11.17 -17.09
C LYS A 15 -38.04 10.51 -16.67
N THR A 16 -37.58 9.42 -17.26
CA THR A 16 -36.29 8.82 -16.92
C THR A 16 -35.27 9.14 -18.02
N PRO A 17 -34.20 9.90 -17.73
CA PRO A 17 -33.21 10.29 -18.73
C PRO A 17 -32.25 9.12 -19.03
N ILE A 18 -32.78 7.98 -19.46
CA ILE A 18 -32.04 6.72 -19.64
C ILE A 18 -30.98 6.89 -20.74
N TYR A 19 -31.35 7.44 -21.90
CA TYR A 19 -30.40 7.63 -22.99
C TYR A 19 -29.17 8.48 -22.61
N PRO A 20 -29.32 9.70 -22.05
CA PRO A 20 -28.16 10.48 -21.62
C PRO A 20 -27.41 9.84 -20.45
N GLN A 21 -28.07 9.11 -19.54
CA GLN A 21 -27.41 8.35 -18.47
C GLN A 21 -26.55 7.19 -19.02
N VAL A 22 -27.07 6.43 -19.99
CA VAL A 22 -26.31 5.35 -20.64
C VAL A 22 -25.13 5.93 -21.41
N LEU A 23 -25.33 7.04 -22.12
CA LEU A 23 -24.25 7.72 -22.84
C LEU A 23 -23.17 8.25 -21.87
N GLN A 24 -23.57 8.83 -20.73
CA GLN A 24 -22.64 9.27 -19.69
C GLN A 24 -21.87 8.10 -19.06
N THR A 25 -22.58 7.01 -18.75
CA THR A 25 -21.96 5.79 -18.20
C THR A 25 -20.96 5.19 -19.19
N TYR A 26 -21.30 5.15 -20.49
CA TYR A 26 -20.40 4.73 -21.54
C TYR A 26 -19.16 5.63 -21.61
N LYS A 27 -19.32 6.95 -21.68
CA LYS A 27 -18.20 7.91 -21.69
C LYS A 27 -17.31 7.81 -20.45
N TRP A 28 -17.90 7.56 -19.29
CA TRP A 28 -17.16 7.37 -18.05
C TRP A 28 -16.37 6.06 -18.06
N SER A 29 -17.00 4.95 -18.46
CA SER A 29 -16.35 3.64 -18.55
C SER A 29 -15.20 3.59 -19.56
N THR A 30 -15.32 4.28 -20.70
CA THR A 30 -14.22 4.40 -21.67
C THR A 30 -13.05 5.16 -21.09
N LYS A 31 -13.28 6.32 -20.46
CA LYS A 31 -12.24 7.08 -19.77
C LYS A 31 -11.58 6.28 -18.65
N LEU A 32 -12.37 5.58 -17.84
CA LEU A 32 -11.85 4.73 -16.77
C LEU A 32 -10.93 3.64 -17.35
N ARG A 33 -11.34 3.00 -18.44
CA ARG A 33 -10.52 1.98 -19.13
C ARG A 33 -9.22 2.57 -19.67
N GLU A 34 -9.25 3.77 -20.26
CA GLU A 34 -8.04 4.45 -20.73
C GLU A 34 -7.07 4.76 -19.58
N HIS A 35 -7.57 5.31 -18.47
CA HIS A 35 -6.76 5.57 -17.28
C HIS A 35 -6.22 4.29 -16.64
N ALA A 36 -7.03 3.23 -16.59
CA ALA A 36 -6.61 1.93 -16.07
C ALA A 36 -5.50 1.30 -16.95
N GLN A 37 -5.62 1.39 -18.28
CA GLN A 37 -4.57 0.93 -19.20
C GLN A 37 -3.28 1.74 -19.07
N ALA A 38 -3.38 3.07 -18.92
CA ALA A 38 -2.22 3.91 -18.65
C ALA A 38 -1.56 3.53 -17.32
N ALA A 39 -2.35 3.34 -16.25
CA ALA A 39 -1.85 2.89 -14.96
C ALA A 39 -1.18 1.52 -15.04
N ASP A 40 -1.81 0.54 -15.71
CA ASP A 40 -1.25 -0.79 -15.93
C ASP A 40 0.08 -0.73 -16.69
N SER A 41 0.18 0.11 -17.73
CA SER A 41 1.43 0.32 -18.46
C SER A 41 2.54 0.91 -17.58
N ILE A 42 2.20 1.84 -16.67
CA ILE A 42 3.15 2.46 -15.73
C ILE A 42 3.57 1.44 -14.68
N LEU A 43 2.62 0.68 -14.13
CA LEU A 43 2.88 -0.37 -13.15
C LEU A 43 3.74 -1.48 -13.75
N ASN A 44 3.47 -1.94 -14.96
CA ASN A 44 4.29 -2.94 -15.65
C ASN A 44 5.67 -2.40 -16.09
N ARG A 45 5.78 -1.09 -16.36
CA ARG A 45 7.05 -0.43 -16.69
C ARG A 45 7.91 -0.15 -15.46
N GLN A 46 7.29 0.16 -14.32
CA GLN A 46 7.94 0.46 -13.04
C GLN A 46 8.04 -0.75 -12.13
N ALA A 47 7.35 -1.86 -12.43
CA ALA A 47 7.61 -3.17 -11.86
C ALA A 47 9.10 -3.40 -12.06
N PRO A 48 9.89 -3.42 -10.97
CA PRO A 48 11.32 -3.34 -11.12
C PRO A 48 11.77 -4.61 -11.85
N LYS A 49 12.17 -4.47 -13.12
CA LYS A 49 13.06 -5.41 -13.81
C LYS A 49 14.45 -5.29 -13.17
N ARG A 50 14.54 -5.50 -11.85
CA ARG A 50 15.78 -5.44 -11.09
C ARG A 50 16.26 -6.86 -10.83
N THR A 51 17.19 -7.30 -11.69
CA THR A 51 18.48 -7.89 -11.29
C THR A 51 18.52 -8.90 -10.13
N TYR A 52 17.48 -9.73 -9.94
CA TYR A 52 17.61 -10.99 -9.20
C TYR A 52 17.92 -12.18 -10.12
N GLY A 53 18.29 -11.92 -11.38
CA GLY A 53 18.73 -12.92 -12.35
C GLY A 53 20.03 -13.67 -11.97
N HIS A 54 20.68 -13.33 -10.84
CA HIS A 54 21.85 -14.05 -10.36
C HIS A 54 21.59 -15.00 -9.18
N ILE A 55 20.37 -15.07 -8.62
CA ILE A 55 20.05 -16.05 -7.56
C ILE A 55 19.22 -17.24 -8.09
N SER A 56 18.70 -17.18 -9.32
CA SER A 56 17.77 -18.20 -9.84
C SER A 56 18.31 -19.13 -10.92
N VAL A 57 19.64 -19.28 -11.08
CA VAL A 57 20.19 -20.25 -12.07
C VAL A 57 20.25 -21.68 -11.51
N LEU A 58 19.95 -21.90 -10.22
CA LEU A 58 19.97 -23.23 -9.62
C LEU A 58 18.68 -23.53 -8.85
N SER A 59 17.57 -23.69 -9.56
CA SER A 59 16.55 -24.69 -9.20
C SER A 59 15.47 -24.79 -10.26
N LYS A 60 15.28 -26.02 -10.76
CA LYS A 60 14.25 -26.42 -11.71
C LYS A 60 12.87 -25.87 -11.33
N LYS A 61 12.22 -25.22 -12.31
CA LYS A 61 10.77 -25.11 -12.53
C LYS A 61 9.89 -25.35 -11.27
N ARG A 62 9.75 -24.35 -10.41
CA ARG A 62 8.59 -24.30 -9.51
C ARG A 62 7.49 -23.53 -10.22
N LYS A 63 6.46 -24.24 -10.71
CA LYS A 63 5.20 -23.62 -11.14
C LYS A 63 4.69 -22.80 -9.95
N THR A 64 4.65 -21.48 -10.08
CA THR A 64 4.08 -20.58 -9.08
C THR A 64 2.58 -20.86 -8.98
N PRO A 65 2.01 -21.06 -7.78
CA PRO A 65 0.58 -21.17 -7.63
C PRO A 65 -0.07 -19.86 -8.12
N PRO A 66 -1.19 -19.95 -8.87
CA PRO A 66 -1.92 -18.77 -9.30
C PRO A 66 -2.74 -18.31 -8.10
N SER A 67 -2.47 -17.09 -7.62
CA SER A 67 -3.32 -16.28 -6.74
C SER A 67 -2.58 -15.87 -5.47
N SER A 68 -2.23 -14.58 -5.44
CA SER A 68 -1.80 -13.83 -4.28
C SER A 68 -2.88 -13.71 -3.18
N HIS A 69 -4.11 -14.16 -3.44
CA HIS A 69 -5.29 -13.95 -2.59
C HIS A 69 -5.72 -15.17 -1.74
N THR A 70 -5.01 -16.30 -1.84
CA THR A 70 -5.44 -17.57 -1.20
C THR A 70 -4.36 -18.18 -0.29
N TYR A 71 -3.68 -17.34 0.50
CA TYR A 71 -2.80 -17.85 1.55
C TYR A 71 -3.57 -18.13 2.84
N ASN A 72 -3.26 -19.26 3.47
CA ASN A 72 -3.80 -19.64 4.78
C ASN A 72 -3.38 -18.58 5.83
N PRO A 73 -4.30 -18.08 6.68
CA PRO A 73 -3.99 -17.08 7.70
C PRO A 73 -2.84 -17.49 8.63
N VAL A 74 -2.68 -18.78 8.93
CA VAL A 74 -1.58 -19.33 9.76
C VAL A 74 -0.22 -19.11 9.10
N HIS A 75 -0.15 -19.12 7.76
CA HIS A 75 1.09 -18.84 7.04
C HIS A 75 1.51 -17.38 7.16
N VAL A 76 0.53 -16.48 7.11
CA VAL A 76 0.73 -15.04 7.31
C VAL A 76 1.21 -14.76 8.74
N ASP A 77 0.63 -15.43 9.75
CA ASP A 77 1.10 -15.30 11.14
C ASP A 77 2.53 -15.78 11.31
N LYS A 78 2.87 -16.97 10.78
CA LYS A 78 4.26 -17.48 10.82
C LYS A 78 5.26 -16.54 10.17
N PHE A 79 4.87 -15.88 9.08
CA PHE A 79 5.71 -14.86 8.43
C PHE A 79 5.98 -13.69 9.39
N PHE A 80 4.95 -13.16 10.04
CA PHE A 80 5.10 -12.04 10.99
C PHE A 80 5.82 -12.45 12.28
N ASP A 81 5.61 -13.66 12.79
CA ASP A 81 6.36 -14.22 13.93
C ASP A 81 7.86 -14.30 13.61
N THR A 82 8.20 -14.74 12.40
CA THR A 82 9.59 -14.79 11.93
C THR A 82 10.18 -13.39 11.79
N TRP A 83 9.39 -12.43 11.30
CA TRP A 83 9.80 -11.04 11.21
C TRP A 83 10.07 -10.42 12.58
N GLN A 84 9.17 -10.60 13.55
CA GLN A 84 9.30 -10.05 14.91
C GLN A 84 10.51 -10.61 15.65
N LYS A 85 10.86 -11.88 15.41
CA LYS A 85 12.10 -12.48 15.93
C LYS A 85 13.36 -11.82 15.37
N ASN A 86 13.34 -11.43 14.09
CA ASN A 86 14.48 -10.79 13.43
C ASN A 86 14.60 -9.29 13.75
N TYR A 87 13.49 -8.63 14.11
CA TYR A 87 13.43 -7.19 14.35
C TYR A 87 12.75 -6.88 15.70
N THR A 88 13.53 -6.87 16.78
CA THR A 88 13.04 -6.65 18.16
C THR A 88 12.34 -5.29 18.36
N SER A 89 12.63 -4.30 17.52
CA SER A 89 12.02 -2.96 17.60
C SER A 89 10.67 -2.86 16.88
N VAL A 90 10.23 -3.92 16.20
CA VAL A 90 8.96 -3.98 15.48
C VAL A 90 8.05 -4.97 16.19
N GLU A 91 6.93 -4.49 16.70
CA GLU A 91 5.88 -5.35 17.24
C GLU A 91 4.74 -5.46 16.22
N VAL A 92 4.33 -6.68 15.87
CA VAL A 92 3.21 -6.92 14.95
C VAL A 92 2.11 -7.64 15.71
N LYS A 93 0.91 -7.06 15.73
CA LYS A 93 -0.28 -7.63 16.36
C LYS A 93 -1.40 -7.74 15.34
N ARG A 94 -2.01 -8.91 15.23
CA ARG A 94 -3.26 -9.07 14.48
C ARG A 94 -4.42 -8.53 15.32
N VAL A 95 -5.29 -7.73 14.72
CA VAL A 95 -6.44 -7.14 15.42
C VAL A 95 -7.52 -8.22 15.57
N GLN A 96 -7.90 -8.56 16.81
CA GLN A 96 -8.82 -9.69 17.09
C GLN A 96 -10.18 -9.57 16.39
N GLN A 97 -10.68 -8.35 16.20
CA GLN A 97 -11.96 -8.08 15.56
C GLN A 97 -11.91 -8.16 14.02
N SER A 98 -10.74 -8.26 13.41
CA SER A 98 -10.61 -8.25 11.95
C SER A 98 -9.39 -9.06 11.50
N PRO A 99 -9.58 -10.25 10.90
CA PRO A 99 -8.47 -11.17 10.60
C PRO A 99 -7.49 -10.59 9.58
N ASN A 100 -7.92 -9.67 8.74
CA ASN A 100 -7.11 -9.07 7.68
C ASN A 100 -6.32 -7.85 8.14
N VAL A 101 -6.47 -7.42 9.39
CA VAL A 101 -5.89 -6.16 9.86
C VAL A 101 -4.78 -6.41 10.88
N PHE A 102 -3.64 -5.78 10.61
CA PHE A 102 -2.43 -5.88 11.41
C PHE A 102 -2.03 -4.51 11.91
N GLN A 103 -1.80 -4.41 13.20
CA GLN A 103 -1.18 -3.26 13.84
C GLN A 103 0.32 -3.52 13.96
N VAL A 104 1.12 -2.67 13.33
CA VAL A 104 2.58 -2.69 13.40
C VAL A 104 3.04 -1.49 14.21
N THR A 105 3.68 -1.73 15.35
CA THR A 105 4.26 -0.69 16.20
C THR A 105 5.76 -0.65 15.99
N LEU A 106 6.29 0.49 15.57
CA LEU A 106 7.71 0.70 15.32
C LEU A 106 8.34 1.50 16.48
N GLY A 107 8.89 0.79 17.46
CA GLY A 107 9.44 1.37 18.68
C GLY A 107 8.49 2.38 19.33
N ARG A 108 8.99 3.59 19.59
CA ARG A 108 8.20 4.73 20.08
C ARG A 108 7.95 5.79 18.99
N THR A 109 8.17 5.44 17.73
CA THR A 109 8.16 6.42 16.64
C THR A 109 6.78 6.53 16.01
N LEU A 110 6.21 5.40 15.62
CA LEU A 110 4.94 5.36 14.90
C LEU A 110 4.21 4.03 15.09
N GLN A 111 2.92 4.06 14.81
CA GLN A 111 2.07 2.88 14.68
C GLN A 111 1.47 2.86 13.28
N VAL A 112 1.32 1.67 12.71
CA VAL A 112 0.81 1.47 11.37
C VAL A 112 -0.32 0.47 11.40
N VAL A 113 -1.42 0.81 10.75
CA VAL A 113 -2.50 -0.12 10.47
C VAL A 113 -2.34 -0.60 9.04
N LEU A 114 -2.11 -1.90 8.88
CA LEU A 114 -2.00 -2.58 7.59
C LEU A 114 -3.26 -3.43 7.39
N VAL A 115 -3.97 -3.18 6.29
CA VAL A 115 -5.03 -4.06 5.83
C VAL A 115 -4.43 -4.96 4.75
N LEU A 116 -4.37 -6.25 5.05
CA LEU A 116 -3.81 -7.28 4.20
C LEU A 116 -4.91 -8.21 3.70
N GLN A 117 -4.96 -8.42 2.39
CA GLN A 117 -5.63 -9.57 1.81
C GLN A 117 -4.56 -10.63 1.53
N SER A 118 -4.42 -11.61 2.43
CA SER A 118 -3.28 -12.54 2.44
C SER A 118 -1.92 -11.81 2.54
N PHE A 119 -1.13 -11.75 1.47
CA PHE A 119 0.15 -11.03 1.40
C PHE A 119 0.07 -9.78 0.52
N ILE A 120 -1.13 -9.37 0.14
CA ILE A 120 -1.36 -8.12 -0.61
C ILE A 120 -1.72 -7.05 0.40
N ILE A 121 -0.96 -5.96 0.38
CA ILE A 121 -1.29 -4.77 1.15
C ILE A 121 -2.33 -4.00 0.35
N GLU A 122 -3.53 -3.83 0.92
CA GLU A 122 -4.61 -3.06 0.28
C GLU A 122 -4.66 -1.63 0.80
N ARG A 123 -4.37 -1.45 2.10
CA ARG A 123 -4.41 -0.15 2.75
C ARG A 123 -3.34 -0.05 3.82
N VAL A 124 -2.77 1.14 3.93
CA VAL A 124 -1.81 1.50 4.98
C VAL A 124 -2.24 2.83 5.57
N ILE A 125 -2.23 2.92 6.89
CA ILE A 125 -2.46 4.16 7.63
C ILE A 125 -1.37 4.28 8.68
N VAL A 126 -0.66 5.41 8.69
CA VAL A 126 0.40 5.68 9.66
C VAL A 126 -0.06 6.72 10.66
N ARG A 127 0.13 6.43 11.94
CA ARG A 127 -0.20 7.26 13.10
C ARG A 127 1.01 7.41 14.03
N ALA A 128 0.99 8.43 14.87
CA ALA A 128 1.98 8.58 15.93
C ALA A 128 1.86 7.44 16.95
N HIS A 129 2.94 7.13 17.65
CA HIS A 129 2.93 6.06 18.65
C HIS A 129 1.91 6.25 19.79
N HIS A 130 1.57 7.49 20.12
CA HIS A 130 0.62 7.81 21.19
C HIS A 130 -0.80 8.09 20.68
N GLU A 131 -1.05 8.02 19.37
CA GLU A 131 -2.39 8.20 18.83
C GLU A 131 -3.24 6.93 19.05
N VAL A 132 -4.47 7.13 19.48
CA VAL A 132 -5.40 6.02 19.69
C VAL A 132 -5.85 5.48 18.32
N ILE A 133 -5.78 4.16 18.14
CA ILE A 133 -6.23 3.48 16.91
C ILE A 133 -7.66 2.95 17.06
N LEU A 134 -8.09 2.66 18.29
CA LEU A 134 -9.44 2.21 18.58
C LEU A 134 -10.36 3.42 18.81
N GLN A 135 -11.55 3.36 18.27
CA GLN A 135 -12.63 4.29 18.56
C GLN A 135 -13.22 4.01 19.94
N VAL A 136 -14.10 4.89 20.41
CA VAL A 136 -14.72 4.82 21.75
C VAL A 136 -15.58 3.58 21.92
N ASP A 137 -16.18 3.09 20.83
CA ASP A 137 -16.97 1.86 20.75
C ASP A 137 -16.10 0.58 20.68
N GLY A 138 -14.77 0.73 20.72
CA GLY A 138 -13.82 -0.37 20.62
C GLY A 138 -13.58 -0.86 19.19
N THR A 139 -14.14 -0.19 18.17
CA THR A 139 -13.89 -0.52 16.75
C THR A 139 -12.57 0.07 16.27
N LEU A 140 -11.96 -0.55 15.27
CA LEU A 140 -10.70 -0.06 14.69
C LEU A 140 -10.97 1.10 13.72
N ASP A 141 -10.28 2.23 13.92
CA ASP A 141 -10.40 3.38 13.04
C ASP A 141 -9.53 3.26 11.78
N LEU A 142 -10.17 2.88 10.68
CA LEU A 142 -9.55 2.69 9.36
C LEU A 142 -9.67 3.89 8.42
N TRP A 143 -10.22 5.01 8.90
CA TRP A 143 -10.63 6.11 8.02
C TRP A 143 -9.99 7.43 8.43
N THR A 144 -9.85 7.67 9.73
CA THR A 144 -9.28 8.94 10.21
C THR A 144 -7.79 9.00 9.94
N GLN A 145 -7.35 10.14 9.40
CA GLN A 145 -5.94 10.44 9.22
C GLN A 145 -5.29 10.79 10.56
N SER A 146 -3.97 10.64 10.65
CA SER A 146 -3.21 11.13 11.82
C SER A 146 -3.40 12.64 12.01
N LYS A 147 -3.40 13.08 13.27
CA LYS A 147 -3.38 14.48 13.70
C LYS A 147 -2.12 15.20 13.24
N TYR A 148 -0.99 14.50 13.12
CA TYR A 148 0.28 15.11 12.78
C TYR A 148 0.56 15.06 11.27
N ALA A 149 0.95 16.21 10.72
CA ALA A 149 1.27 16.34 9.30
C ALA A 149 2.38 15.37 8.83
N VAL A 150 3.35 15.08 9.70
CA VAL A 150 4.44 14.13 9.44
C VAL A 150 3.89 12.74 9.09
N PHE A 151 2.98 12.20 9.90
CA PHE A 151 2.45 10.84 9.69
C PHE A 151 1.43 10.78 8.55
N ARG A 152 0.67 11.86 8.30
CA ARG A 152 -0.14 11.98 7.07
C ARG A 152 0.74 11.87 5.83
N LYS A 153 1.86 12.60 5.81
CA LYS A 153 2.80 12.56 4.69
C LYS A 153 3.47 11.19 4.53
N ILE A 154 3.83 10.54 5.64
CA ILE A 154 4.36 9.16 5.61
C ILE A 154 3.30 8.18 5.11
N THR A 155 2.02 8.39 5.42
CA THR A 155 0.92 7.58 4.87
C THR A 155 0.90 7.67 3.35
N ASP A 156 1.00 8.87 2.77
CA ASP A 156 1.08 9.05 1.30
C ASP A 156 2.28 8.31 0.69
N HIS A 157 3.43 8.38 1.35
CA HIS A 157 4.64 7.67 0.93
C HIS A 157 4.48 6.16 1.06
N ALA A 158 3.79 5.67 2.09
CA ALA A 158 3.52 4.25 2.29
C ALA A 158 2.55 3.71 1.23
N THR A 159 1.53 4.48 0.83
CA THR A 159 0.67 4.13 -0.31
C THR A 159 1.49 4.00 -1.59
N SER A 160 2.46 4.89 -1.81
CA SER A 160 3.37 4.80 -2.97
C SER A 160 4.31 3.59 -2.87
N ALA A 161 4.84 3.31 -1.68
CA ALA A 161 5.75 2.18 -1.41
C ALA A 161 5.05 0.83 -1.62
N MET A 162 3.78 0.72 -1.18
CA MET A 162 2.95 -0.45 -1.38
C MET A 162 2.83 -0.82 -2.86
N LEU A 163 2.57 0.16 -3.73
CA LEU A 163 2.51 -0.04 -5.17
C LEU A 163 3.89 -0.40 -5.75
N ASN A 164 4.96 0.24 -5.25
CA ASN A 164 6.31 -0.03 -5.73
C ASN A 164 6.81 -1.44 -5.41
N PHE A 165 6.46 -1.97 -4.23
CA PHE A 165 6.87 -3.30 -3.78
C PHE A 165 5.88 -4.39 -4.16
N HIS A 166 4.82 -4.10 -4.92
CA HIS A 166 3.82 -5.10 -5.29
C HIS A 166 4.38 -6.09 -6.33
N PHE A 167 4.58 -7.34 -5.91
CA PHE A 167 4.97 -8.45 -6.78
C PHE A 167 3.96 -9.59 -6.71
N MET A 168 3.18 -9.76 -7.79
CA MET A 168 2.12 -10.78 -7.86
C MET A 168 2.65 -12.21 -7.80
N THR A 169 3.87 -12.46 -8.30
CA THR A 169 4.50 -13.79 -8.31
C THR A 169 5.23 -14.13 -7.01
N MET A 170 5.58 -13.14 -6.19
CA MET A 170 6.29 -13.29 -4.92
C MET A 170 5.69 -12.36 -3.86
N PRO A 171 4.47 -12.62 -3.39
CA PRO A 171 3.74 -11.69 -2.53
C PRO A 171 4.36 -11.59 -1.12
N GLU A 172 4.96 -12.65 -0.59
CA GLU A 172 5.74 -12.59 0.66
C GLU A 172 6.93 -11.63 0.58
N LEU A 173 7.63 -11.62 -0.55
CA LEU A 173 8.74 -10.69 -0.78
C LEU A 173 8.25 -9.24 -0.86
N SER A 174 7.02 -9.04 -1.35
CA SER A 174 6.36 -7.72 -1.39
C SER A 174 6.19 -7.15 0.01
N VAL A 175 5.58 -7.94 0.90
CA VAL A 175 5.39 -7.55 2.31
C VAL A 175 6.74 -7.40 3.01
N LYS A 176 7.69 -8.30 2.76
CA LYS A 176 9.04 -8.22 3.35
C LYS A 176 9.76 -6.91 2.97
N SER A 177 9.74 -6.55 1.70
CA SER A 177 10.36 -5.32 1.19
C SER A 177 9.69 -4.08 1.77
N PHE A 178 8.35 -4.09 1.83
CA PHE A 178 7.58 -3.04 2.46
C PHE A 178 7.90 -2.88 3.96
N MET A 179 7.95 -3.98 4.71
CA MET A 179 8.28 -3.96 6.14
C MET A 179 9.72 -3.49 6.40
N LEU A 180 10.67 -3.85 5.53
CA LEU A 180 12.04 -3.33 5.60
C LEU A 180 12.08 -1.83 5.37
N TRP A 181 11.33 -1.35 4.37
CA TRP A 181 11.18 0.08 4.10
C TRP A 181 10.52 0.80 5.29
N LEU A 182 9.48 0.22 5.90
CA LEU A 182 8.83 0.78 7.09
C LEU A 182 9.80 0.86 8.27
N ASN A 183 10.63 -0.17 8.48
CA ASN A 183 11.60 -0.21 9.56
C ASN A 183 12.65 0.92 9.46
N SER A 184 12.89 1.48 8.27
CA SER A 184 13.78 2.65 8.08
C SER A 184 13.26 3.94 8.75
N TYR A 185 12.00 3.96 9.18
CA TYR A 185 11.43 5.07 9.95
C TYR A 185 11.73 4.97 11.45
N LEU A 186 12.39 3.92 11.95
CA LEU A 186 12.70 3.78 13.37
C LEU A 186 13.41 5.02 13.92
N ARG A 187 14.28 5.62 13.11
CA ARG A 187 15.04 6.84 13.42
C ARG A 187 14.49 8.10 12.74
N LEU A 188 13.19 8.19 12.46
CA LEU A 188 12.56 9.30 11.73
C LEU A 188 12.96 10.69 12.27
N PHE A 189 12.96 10.88 13.60
CA PHE A 189 13.24 12.16 14.24
C PHE A 189 14.72 12.40 14.57
N THR A 190 15.60 11.41 14.31
CA THR A 190 17.03 11.51 14.65
C THR A 190 17.94 11.34 13.43
N MET A 191 17.43 10.78 12.33
CA MET A 191 18.21 10.55 11.11
C MET A 191 18.24 11.83 10.25
N PRO A 192 19.42 12.40 9.95
CA PRO A 192 19.52 13.56 9.08
C PRO A 192 19.23 13.20 7.62
N CYS A 193 18.79 14.19 6.84
CA CYS A 193 18.61 14.06 5.41
C CYS A 193 19.95 13.80 4.71
N LYS A 194 20.03 12.75 3.88
CA LYS A 194 21.25 12.38 3.15
C LYS A 194 21.77 13.48 2.22
N LYS A 195 20.89 14.31 1.64
CA LYS A 195 21.27 15.36 0.69
C LYS A 195 21.70 16.67 1.35
N CYS A 196 21.01 17.10 2.41
CA CYS A 196 21.25 18.42 3.02
C CYS A 196 21.81 18.37 4.45
N GLY A 197 22.00 17.18 5.03
CA GLY A 197 22.57 16.98 6.37
C GLY A 197 21.70 17.42 7.56
N ARG A 198 20.57 18.10 7.30
CA ARG A 198 19.68 18.61 8.36
C ARG A 198 18.63 17.58 8.76
N ILE A 199 18.25 17.58 10.03
CA ILE A 199 17.16 16.75 10.58
C ILE A 199 15.79 17.38 10.30
N LEU A 200 15.69 18.71 10.25
CA LEU A 200 14.43 19.39 9.97
C LEU A 200 14.60 20.37 8.80
N LYS A 201 13.58 20.43 7.95
CA LYS A 201 13.43 21.46 6.91
C LYS A 201 11.94 21.81 6.76
N GLY A 202 11.58 23.06 7.02
CA GLY A 202 10.18 23.50 7.00
C GLY A 202 9.33 22.79 8.06
N ASN A 203 9.88 22.61 9.28
CA ASN A 203 9.25 21.90 10.39
C ASN A 203 8.88 20.43 10.11
N MET A 204 9.43 19.85 9.05
CA MET A 204 9.24 18.45 8.69
C MET A 204 10.58 17.70 8.76
N PRO A 205 10.61 16.50 9.36
CA PRO A 205 11.76 15.62 9.26
C PRO A 205 11.89 15.07 7.83
N PRO A 206 12.96 14.32 7.52
CA PRO A 206 13.09 13.70 6.22
C PRO A 206 12.07 12.56 6.17
N THR A 207 10.90 12.81 5.58
CA THR A 207 9.81 11.83 5.51
C THR A 207 9.95 10.89 4.33
N TRP A 208 10.69 11.26 3.29
CA TRP A 208 10.90 10.39 2.14
C TRP A 208 11.94 9.32 2.48
N ARG A 209 11.70 8.10 1.99
CA ARG A 209 12.62 6.98 2.05
C ARG A 209 12.77 6.40 0.65
N ASP A 210 13.99 6.41 0.14
CA ASP A 210 14.30 5.80 -1.15
C ASP A 210 13.99 4.29 -1.14
N PHE A 211 13.32 3.77 -2.17
CA PHE A 211 12.84 2.39 -2.18
C PHE A 211 13.95 1.34 -2.30
N VAL A 212 15.19 1.74 -2.63
CA VAL A 212 16.34 0.83 -2.79
C VAL A 212 17.29 0.97 -1.62
N THR A 213 17.75 2.19 -1.38
CA THR A 213 18.80 2.50 -0.41
C THR A 213 18.25 2.78 0.98
N LEU A 214 16.93 2.96 1.11
CA LEU A 214 16.25 3.34 2.35
C LEU A 214 16.77 4.65 2.95
N SER A 215 17.41 5.48 2.12
CA SER A 215 17.99 6.74 2.56
C SER A 215 16.92 7.77 2.88
N ALA A 216 17.12 8.48 4.00
CA ALA A 216 16.21 9.51 4.48
C ALA A 216 16.44 10.82 3.72
N LEU A 217 15.36 11.36 3.13
CA LEU A 217 15.40 12.62 2.37
C LEU A 217 14.19 13.48 2.75
N HIS A 218 14.36 14.80 2.71
CA HIS A 218 13.21 15.71 2.69
C HIS A 218 12.53 15.65 1.32
N GLU A 219 11.23 15.97 1.26
CA GLU A 219 10.47 16.00 0.00
C GLU A 219 11.14 16.90 -1.05
N SER A 220 11.56 18.11 -0.63
CA SER A 220 12.28 19.06 -1.50
C SER A 220 13.70 18.63 -1.87
N CYS A 221 14.25 17.61 -1.22
CA CYS A 221 15.59 17.07 -1.47
C CYS A 221 15.58 15.82 -2.36
N ARG A 222 14.40 15.38 -2.81
CA ARG A 222 14.25 14.22 -3.70
C ARG A 222 14.69 14.53 -5.15
N GLN A 223 14.51 15.78 -5.57
CA GLN A 223 14.91 16.29 -6.90
C GLN A 223 16.43 16.30 -7.04
#